data_AF-A0AAX2QFF9-F1
#
_entry.id   AF-A0AAX2QFF9-F1
#
_cell.length_a   1.000
_cell.length_b   1.000
_cell.length_c   1.000
_cell.angle_alpha   90.00
_cell.angle_beta   90.00
_cell.angle_gamma   90.00
#
_symmetry.space_group_name_H-M   'P 1'
#
loop_
_entity.id
_entity.type
_entity.pdbx_description
1 polymer ?
#
loop_
_entity_poly.entity_id
_entity_poly.type
_entity_poly.pdbx_seq_one_letter_code
_entity_poly.pdbx_strand_id
1 'polypeptide(L)'
;MDRKTNRAIIRKIMLTEWDPIGVSSIPEAQDEYDAYADTVFDMLVNQTTSVDAIAQYLFKIATEHMGLSHPGLAERCEKASRAAAAFQSDL
;
A
#
# COMPACT_ATOMS: atom_id res chain seq x y z
N MET A 1 -16.21 9.14 -1.95
CA MET A 1 -16.54 7.73 -1.64
C MET A 1 -16.44 7.50 -0.13
N ASP A 2 -17.05 6.44 0.41
CA ASP A 2 -16.92 6.07 1.83
C ASP A 2 -15.58 5.35 2.15
N ARG A 3 -15.21 5.26 3.43
CA ARG A 3 -13.93 4.68 3.89
C ARG A 3 -13.74 3.23 3.47
N LYS A 4 -14.81 2.41 3.43
CA LYS A 4 -14.73 1.00 3.03
C LYS A 4 -14.37 0.89 1.55
N THR A 5 -14.96 1.73 0.72
CA THR A 5 -14.66 1.79 -0.72
C THR A 5 -13.21 2.20 -0.96
N ASN A 6 -12.72 3.25 -0.27
CA ASN A 6 -11.34 3.70 -0.41
C ASN A 6 -10.32 2.65 0.05
N ARG A 7 -10.56 1.98 1.18
CA ARG A 7 -9.72 0.86 1.64
C ARG A 7 -9.63 -0.23 0.58
N ALA A 8 -10.76 -0.58 -0.05
CA ALA A 8 -10.78 -1.64 -1.05
C ALA A 8 -9.96 -1.30 -2.31
N ILE A 9 -9.96 -0.03 -2.71
CA ILE A 9 -9.15 0.43 -3.85
C ILE A 9 -7.67 0.39 -3.49
N ILE A 10 -7.29 0.91 -2.33
CA ILE A 10 -5.90 0.91 -1.86
C ILE A 10 -5.39 -0.53 -1.67
N ARG A 11 -6.18 -1.42 -1.08
CA ARG A 11 -5.86 -2.86 -0.99
C ARG A 11 -5.54 -3.44 -2.36
N LYS A 12 -6.35 -3.15 -3.37
CA LYS A 12 -6.12 -3.65 -4.73
C LYS A 12 -4.79 -3.15 -5.30
N ILE A 13 -4.45 -1.88 -5.06
CA ILE A 13 -3.15 -1.31 -5.44
C ILE A 13 -2.02 -2.07 -4.73
N MET A 14 -2.15 -2.31 -3.42
CA MET A 14 -1.14 -3.02 -2.64
C MET A 14 -0.96 -4.47 -3.12
N LEU A 15 -2.03 -5.20 -3.42
CA LEU A 15 -1.95 -6.55 -3.97
C LEU A 15 -1.33 -6.59 -5.37
N THR A 16 -1.43 -5.51 -6.15
CA THR A 16 -0.91 -5.47 -7.53
C THR A 16 0.54 -4.99 -7.58
N GLU A 17 0.87 -3.93 -6.84
CA GLU A 17 2.15 -3.21 -6.95
C GLU A 17 3.12 -3.51 -5.81
N TRP A 18 2.61 -3.81 -4.61
CA TRP A 18 3.44 -3.99 -3.42
C TRP A 18 3.69 -5.48 -3.12
N ASP A 19 2.63 -6.23 -2.83
CA ASP A 19 2.57 -7.66 -2.45
C ASP A 19 3.93 -8.33 -2.16
N PRO A 20 4.58 -7.98 -1.03
CA PRO A 20 5.92 -8.47 -0.74
C PRO A 20 5.94 -9.92 -0.24
N ILE A 21 4.79 -10.46 0.18
CA ILE A 21 4.66 -11.86 0.64
C ILE A 21 4.01 -12.79 -0.41
N GLY A 22 3.55 -12.26 -1.54
CA GLY A 22 3.10 -13.04 -2.69
C GLY A 22 1.70 -13.64 -2.54
N VAL A 23 0.78 -12.96 -1.86
CA VAL A 23 -0.57 -13.46 -1.57
C VAL A 23 -1.64 -12.99 -2.56
N SER A 24 -1.28 -12.15 -3.54
CA SER A 24 -2.22 -11.59 -4.53
C SER A 24 -3.04 -12.62 -5.30
N SER A 25 -2.50 -13.83 -5.51
CA SER A 25 -3.18 -14.93 -6.21
C SER A 25 -4.03 -15.82 -5.32
N ILE A 26 -4.06 -15.57 -4.00
CA ILE A 26 -4.76 -16.39 -2.99
C ILE A 26 -6.09 -15.71 -2.65
N PRO A 27 -7.25 -16.25 -3.06
CA PRO A 27 -8.56 -15.64 -2.81
C PRO A 27 -8.87 -15.39 -1.33
N GLU A 28 -8.37 -16.26 -0.45
CA GLU A 28 -8.61 -16.22 0.99
C GLU A 28 -7.73 -15.20 1.73
N ALA A 29 -6.71 -14.63 1.06
CA ALA A 29 -5.74 -13.72 1.66
C ALA A 29 -5.83 -12.29 1.08
N GLN A 30 -6.93 -11.95 0.42
CA GLN A 30 -7.09 -10.63 -0.21
C GLN A 30 -7.19 -9.50 0.83
N ASP A 31 -7.62 -9.80 2.05
CA ASP A 31 -7.75 -8.85 3.16
C ASP A 31 -6.47 -8.69 4.00
N GLU A 32 -5.42 -9.43 3.69
CA GLU A 32 -4.13 -9.45 4.41
C GLU A 32 -3.53 -8.04 4.59
N TYR A 33 -3.81 -7.13 3.64
CA TYR A 33 -3.27 -5.76 3.66
C TYR A 33 -4.24 -4.69 4.17
N ASP A 34 -5.40 -5.06 4.72
CA ASP A 34 -6.44 -4.11 5.12
C ASP A 34 -5.97 -3.05 6.11
N ALA A 35 -5.25 -3.47 7.14
CA ALA A 35 -4.74 -2.56 8.17
C ALA A 35 -3.75 -1.53 7.61
N TYR A 36 -2.92 -1.96 6.66
CA TYR A 36 -1.96 -1.09 5.99
C TYR A 36 -2.66 -0.17 4.97
N ALA A 37 -3.67 -0.68 4.27
CA ALA A 37 -4.49 0.11 3.36
C ALA A 37 -5.25 1.23 4.07
N ASP A 38 -5.78 0.99 5.28
CA ASP A 38 -6.38 2.03 6.12
C ASP A 38 -5.34 3.10 6.52
N THR A 39 -4.11 2.69 6.87
CA THR A 39 -3.05 3.65 7.23
C THR A 39 -2.61 4.49 6.02
N VAL A 40 -2.43 3.87 4.85
CA VAL A 40 -2.12 4.59 3.60
C VAL A 40 -3.24 5.55 3.24
N PHE A 41 -4.51 5.17 3.45
CA PHE A 41 -5.63 6.09 3.26
C PHE A 41 -5.53 7.32 4.18
N ASP A 42 -5.28 7.11 5.47
CA ASP A 42 -5.14 8.22 6.43
C ASP A 42 -3.94 9.12 6.07
N MET A 43 -2.83 8.54 5.58
CA MET A 43 -1.68 9.27 5.04
C MET A 43 -2.05 10.12 3.82
N LEU A 44 -2.84 9.59 2.87
CA LEU A 44 -3.28 10.29 1.67
C LEU A 44 -4.25 11.44 1.96
N VAL A 45 -5.12 11.29 2.97
CA VAL A 45 -6.05 12.36 3.38
C VAL A 45 -5.30 13.48 4.09
N ASN A 46 -4.16 13.19 4.71
CA ASN A 46 -3.27 14.20 5.24
C ASN A 46 -2.47 14.88 4.12
N GLN A 47 -2.89 16.08 3.74
CA GLN A 47 -2.31 16.89 2.64
C GLN A 47 -0.82 17.25 2.80
N THR A 48 -0.22 16.96 3.96
CA THR A 48 1.22 17.18 4.21
C THR A 48 2.08 15.96 3.92
N THR A 49 1.46 14.79 3.71
CA THR A 49 2.19 13.56 3.46
C THR A 49 2.69 13.49 2.02
N SER A 50 3.99 13.25 1.83
CA SER A 50 4.56 13.03 0.51
C SER A 50 4.38 11.60 0.02
N VAL A 51 4.45 11.40 -1.30
CA VAL A 51 4.49 10.06 -1.92
C VAL A 51 5.66 9.23 -1.39
N ASP A 52 6.81 9.86 -1.14
CA ASP A 52 7.99 9.22 -0.57
C ASP A 52 7.74 8.74 0.87
N ALA A 53 6.97 9.48 1.67
CA ALA A 53 6.60 9.05 3.02
C ALA A 53 5.72 7.78 3.00
N ILE A 54 4.82 7.66 2.02
CA ILE A 54 4.02 6.44 1.82
C ILE A 54 4.93 5.27 1.40
N ALA A 55 5.87 5.48 0.47
CA ALA A 55 6.83 4.45 0.08
C ALA A 55 7.68 3.99 1.26
N GLN A 56 8.17 4.94 2.07
CA GLN A 56 8.96 4.64 3.27
C GLN A 56 8.15 3.87 4.31
N TYR A 57 6.87 4.22 4.50
CA TYR A 57 5.97 3.47 5.37
C TYR A 57 5.82 2.01 4.90
N LEU A 58 5.52 1.78 3.62
CA LEU A 58 5.38 0.44 3.06
C LEU A 58 6.68 -0.36 3.18
N PHE A 59 7.83 0.28 2.94
CA PHE A 59 9.14 -0.35 3.10
C PHE A 59 9.39 -0.75 4.56
N LYS A 60 9.04 0.11 5.51
CA LYS A 60 9.15 -0.16 6.95
C LYS A 60 8.29 -1.36 7.36
N ILE A 61 7.05 -1.45 6.89
CA ILE A 61 6.19 -2.62 7.18
C ILE A 61 6.83 -3.89 6.63
N ALA A 62 7.26 -3.90 5.37
CA ALA A 62 7.86 -5.09 4.77
C ALA A 62 9.15 -5.52 5.49
N THR A 63 10.00 -4.57 5.88
CA THR A 63 11.31 -4.88 6.48
C THR A 63 11.24 -5.14 7.98
N GLU A 64 10.53 -4.30 8.74
CA GLU A 64 10.52 -4.36 10.20
C GLU A 64 9.40 -5.24 10.75
N HIS A 65 8.20 -5.18 10.14
CA HIS A 65 7.05 -5.97 10.63
C HIS A 65 7.04 -7.38 10.01
N MET A 66 7.33 -7.50 8.72
CA MET A 66 7.32 -8.80 8.01
C MET A 66 8.70 -9.47 7.94
N GLY A 67 9.79 -8.75 8.26
CA GLY A 67 11.15 -9.31 8.26
C GLY A 67 11.71 -9.61 6.87
N LEU A 68 11.22 -8.94 5.82
CA LEU A 68 11.59 -9.23 4.44
C LEU A 68 12.77 -8.36 3.97
N SER A 69 13.67 -8.99 3.22
CA SER A 69 14.75 -8.29 2.52
C SER A 69 15.05 -9.01 1.22
N HIS A 70 14.44 -8.55 0.11
CA HIS A 70 14.70 -9.11 -1.21
C HIS A 70 14.90 -8.01 -2.26
N PRO A 71 15.61 -8.31 -3.37
CA PRO A 71 15.73 -7.39 -4.48
C PRO A 71 14.36 -6.91 -4.98
N GLY A 72 14.27 -5.63 -5.34
CA GLY A 72 13.03 -5.02 -5.86
C GLY A 72 11.99 -4.62 -4.81
N LEU A 73 12.24 -4.85 -3.50
CA LEU A 73 11.29 -4.44 -2.46
C LEU A 73 11.07 -2.92 -2.43
N ALA A 74 12.15 -2.13 -2.53
CA ALA A 74 12.05 -0.67 -2.57
C ALA A 74 11.27 -0.18 -3.81
N GLU A 75 11.55 -0.75 -4.99
CA GLU A 75 10.83 -0.42 -6.22
C GLU A 75 9.33 -0.72 -6.11
N ARG A 76 8.94 -1.84 -5.50
CA ARG A 76 7.54 -2.18 -5.21
C ARG A 76 6.86 -1.14 -4.31
N CYS A 77 7.56 -0.68 -3.28
CA CYS A 77 7.04 0.36 -2.38
C CYS A 77 6.84 1.69 -3.12
N GLU A 78 7.76 2.07 -4.00
CA GLU A 78 7.64 3.27 -4.84
C GLU A 78 6.50 3.17 -5.87
N LYS A 79 6.31 2.02 -6.52
CA LYS A 79 5.20 1.80 -7.45
C LYS A 79 3.85 1.92 -6.74
N ALA A 80 3.72 1.25 -5.61
CA ALA A 80 2.49 1.27 -4.83
C ALA A 80 2.15 2.66 -4.30
N SER A 81 3.13 3.43 -3.81
CA SER A 81 2.88 4.79 -3.33
C SER A 81 2.45 5.74 -4.46
N ARG A 82 3.07 5.65 -5.64
CA ARG A 82 2.69 6.44 -6.82
C ARG A 82 1.28 6.10 -7.29
N ALA A 83 0.94 4.80 -7.37
CA ALA A 83 -0.39 4.36 -7.75
C ALA A 83 -1.46 4.83 -6.75
N ALA A 84 -1.17 4.77 -5.45
CA ALA A 84 -2.07 5.25 -4.40
C ALA A 84 -2.27 6.78 -4.45
N ALA A 85 -1.22 7.54 -4.71
CA ALA A 85 -1.29 9.00 -4.86
C ALA A 85 -2.04 9.43 -6.14
N ALA A 86 -1.84 8.71 -7.25
CA ALA A 86 -2.60 8.94 -8.48
C ALA A 86 -4.10 8.72 -8.24
N PHE A 87 -4.48 7.65 -7.55
CA PHE A 87 -5.87 7.40 -7.16
C PHE A 87 -6.46 8.56 -6.33
N GLN A 88 -5.70 9.12 -5.37
CA GLN A 88 -6.19 10.25 -4.57
C GLN A 88 -6.38 11.53 -5.39
N SER A 89 -5.61 11.73 -6.46
CA SER A 89 -5.74 12.89 -7.34
C SER A 89 -6.98 12.83 -8.24
N ASP A 90 -7.54 11.62 -8.43
CA ASP A 90 -8.74 11.36 -9.24
C ASP A 90 -10.05 11.35 -8.41
N LEU A 91 -9.97 11.56 -7.09
CA LEU A 91 -11.11 11.63 -6.16
C LEU A 91 -11.76 13.02 -6.11
#